data_AF-A0A832A7K2-F1
#
_entry.id   AF-A0A832A7K2-F1
#
_cell.length_a   1.000
_cell.length_b   1.000
_cell.length_c   1.000
_cell.angle_alpha   90.00
_cell.angle_beta   90.00
_cell.angle_gamma   90.00
#
_symmetry.space_group_name_H-M   'P 1'
#
loop_
_entity.id
_entity.type
_entity.pdbx_description
1 polymer ?
#
loop_
_entity_poly.entity_id
_entity_poly.type
_entity_poly.pdbx_seq_one_letter_code
_entity_poly.pdbx_strand_id
1 'polypeptide(L)'
;WQVIQAAGRAKSIDIFINFQIMDANRNVLWRHPAGVNAKHKARLNRIWGDNSWEVEAYEKDLFGYQFKLGGNKRICKAFKRRLKEVAGFQYVAEPIAMKTTTNSPIYYLYFASQKPVAKEIVSQIFDKYRQM
;
A
#
# COMPACT_ATOMS: atom_id res chain seq x y z
N TRP A 1 12.09 -1.89 1.44
CA TRP A 1 11.65 -2.51 0.18
C TRP A 1 12.41 -3.78 -0.15
N GLN A 2 13.75 -3.76 -0.19
CA GLN A 2 14.58 -4.91 -0.59
C GLN A 2 14.19 -6.24 0.09
N VAL A 3 13.88 -6.23 1.39
CA VAL A 3 13.41 -7.42 2.13
C VAL A 3 12.10 -7.97 1.56
N ILE A 4 11.11 -7.12 1.27
CA ILE A 4 9.82 -7.52 0.69
C ILE A 4 10.04 -8.16 -0.68
N GLN A 5 10.90 -7.54 -1.50
CA GLN A 5 11.21 -8.06 -2.84
C GLN A 5 12.00 -9.37 -2.78
N ALA A 6 12.95 -9.50 -1.85
CA ALA A 6 13.69 -10.74 -1.64
C ALA A 6 12.75 -11.88 -1.20
N ALA A 7 11.82 -11.61 -0.29
CA ALA A 7 10.82 -12.58 0.15
C ALA A 7 9.92 -13.05 -1.01
N GLY A 8 9.46 -12.12 -1.86
CA GLY A 8 8.69 -12.47 -3.05
C GLY A 8 9.51 -13.33 -4.02
N ARG A 9 10.77 -12.97 -4.29
CA ARG A 9 11.64 -13.74 -5.19
C ARG A 9 12.05 -15.11 -4.64
N ALA A 10 12.17 -15.27 -3.33
CA ALA A 10 12.55 -16.53 -2.68
C ALA A 10 11.53 -17.66 -2.94
N LYS A 11 10.28 -17.32 -3.27
CA LYS A 11 9.17 -18.23 -3.54
C LYS A 11 8.74 -19.17 -2.38
N SER A 12 9.42 -19.11 -1.25
CA SER A 12 9.19 -19.96 -0.07
C SER A 12 8.68 -19.19 1.16
N ILE A 13 8.52 -17.87 1.07
CA ILE A 13 8.17 -17.00 2.18
C ILE A 13 6.79 -16.39 1.95
N ASP A 14 5.96 -16.44 2.99
CA ASP A 14 4.72 -15.68 3.09
C ASP A 14 4.93 -14.48 4.02
N ILE A 15 4.33 -13.33 3.70
CA ILE A 15 4.52 -12.11 4.49
C ILE A 15 3.22 -11.40 4.80
N PHE A 16 3.14 -10.86 6.02
CA PHE A 16 2.19 -9.83 6.40
C PHE A 16 2.88 -8.46 6.41
N ILE A 17 2.21 -7.43 5.89
CA ILE A 17 2.77 -6.07 5.82
C ILE A 17 1.75 -5.07 6.34
N ASN A 18 2.19 -4.24 7.29
CA ASN A 18 1.44 -3.08 7.78
C ASN A 18 1.83 -1.84 6.98
N PHE A 19 0.98 -1.42 6.04
CA PHE A 19 1.16 -0.17 5.32
C PHE A 19 0.48 0.98 6.06
N GLN A 20 1.28 1.83 6.72
CA GLN A 20 0.83 2.95 7.56
C GLN A 20 0.22 4.09 6.73
N ILE A 21 -1.00 3.91 6.21
CA ILE A 21 -1.67 4.90 5.35
C ILE A 21 -1.91 6.23 6.05
N MET A 22 -2.16 6.23 7.36
CA MET A 22 -2.33 7.46 8.12
C MET A 22 -1.03 8.27 8.17
N ASP A 23 0.11 7.64 8.40
CA ASP A 23 1.42 8.29 8.32
C ASP A 23 1.66 8.86 6.92
N ALA A 24 1.43 8.04 5.88
CA ALA A 24 1.58 8.47 4.50
C ALA A 24 0.70 9.68 4.17
N ASN A 25 -0.56 9.70 4.61
CA ASN A 25 -1.47 10.84 4.38
C ASN A 25 -1.04 12.10 5.13
N ARG A 26 -0.62 11.98 6.39
CA ARG A 26 -0.21 13.13 7.19
C ARG A 26 1.09 13.75 6.70
N ASN A 27 2.01 12.94 6.19
CA ASN A 27 3.38 13.37 5.94
C ASN A 27 3.76 13.49 4.47
N VAL A 28 3.03 12.85 3.56
CA VAL A 28 3.41 12.76 2.14
C VAL A 28 2.26 13.00 1.18
N LEU A 29 1.14 12.29 1.35
CA LEU A 29 0.02 12.28 0.40
C LEU A 29 -0.94 13.45 0.62
N TRP A 30 -0.42 14.68 0.63
CA TRP A 30 -1.21 15.91 0.76
C TRP A 30 -2.04 16.17 -0.49
N ARG A 31 -3.13 16.95 -0.36
CA ARG A 31 -3.98 17.35 -1.49
C ARG A 31 -3.19 18.11 -2.56
N HIS A 32 -2.28 18.98 -2.12
CA HIS A 32 -1.30 19.66 -2.93
C HIS A 32 0.09 19.24 -2.44
N PRO A 33 0.92 18.61 -3.29
CA PRO A 33 2.23 18.08 -2.88
C PRO A 33 3.30 19.16 -2.72
N ALA A 34 3.03 20.41 -3.14
CA ALA A 34 3.92 21.54 -2.96
C ALA A 34 4.13 21.82 -1.46
N GLY A 35 5.36 21.64 -0.98
CA GLY A 35 5.73 21.81 0.43
C GLY A 35 5.94 20.52 1.23
N VAL A 36 5.67 19.35 0.64
CA VAL A 36 5.98 18.06 1.30
C VAL A 36 7.48 17.89 1.48
N ASN A 37 7.92 17.66 2.72
CA ASN A 37 9.33 17.49 3.06
C ASN A 37 9.96 16.28 2.33
N ALA A 38 11.11 16.50 1.69
CA ALA A 38 11.87 15.46 1.00
C ALA A 38 12.20 14.24 1.89
N LYS A 39 12.44 14.44 3.19
CA LYS A 39 12.67 13.34 4.15
C LYS A 39 11.46 12.41 4.28
N HIS A 40 10.25 12.95 4.24
CA HIS A 40 9.01 12.16 4.29
C HIS A 40 8.79 11.38 3.00
N LYS A 41 9.02 12.02 1.85
CA LYS A 41 9.01 11.32 0.55
C LYS A 41 10.02 10.17 0.53
N ALA A 42 11.25 10.41 1.01
CA ALA A 42 12.27 9.37 1.10
C ALA A 42 11.85 8.20 1.99
N ARG A 43 11.16 8.46 3.11
CA ARG A 43 10.61 7.39 3.97
C ARG A 43 9.56 6.56 3.21
N LEU A 44 8.63 7.20 2.50
CA LEU A 44 7.65 6.48 1.67
C LEU A 44 8.35 5.70 0.55
N ASN A 45 9.38 6.26 -0.09
CA ASN A 45 10.18 5.56 -1.10
C ASN A 45 10.88 4.33 -0.52
N ARG A 46 11.28 4.31 0.76
CA ARG A 46 11.91 3.11 1.38
C ARG A 46 10.93 1.95 1.54
N ILE A 47 9.66 2.22 1.86
CA ILE A 47 8.63 1.18 1.97
C ILE A 47 8.09 0.80 0.59
N TRP A 48 7.87 1.78 -0.30
CA TRP A 48 7.35 1.57 -1.64
C TRP A 48 8.41 0.95 -2.56
N GLY A 49 9.67 1.35 -2.42
CA GLY A 49 10.83 0.92 -3.21
C GLY A 49 11.36 1.98 -4.16
N ASP A 50 10.51 2.90 -4.60
CA ASP A 50 10.84 4.01 -5.50
C ASP A 50 9.78 5.12 -5.34
N ASN A 51 9.80 6.13 -6.21
CA ASN A 51 8.85 7.24 -6.25
C ASN A 51 7.61 6.97 -7.14
N SER A 52 7.39 5.75 -7.63
CA SER A 52 6.25 5.44 -8.55
C SER A 52 4.88 5.65 -7.90
N TRP A 53 4.79 5.69 -6.56
CA TRP A 53 3.55 6.06 -5.87
C TRP A 53 3.07 7.46 -6.24
N GLU A 54 3.94 8.37 -6.71
CA GLU A 54 3.53 9.72 -7.11
C GLU A 54 2.57 9.67 -8.30
N VAL A 55 2.82 8.77 -9.27
CA VAL A 55 1.96 8.56 -10.45
C VAL A 55 0.61 7.94 -10.05
N GLU A 56 0.60 7.12 -9.00
CA GLU A 56 -0.63 6.52 -8.47
C GLU A 56 -1.45 7.51 -7.64
N ALA A 57 -0.78 8.47 -7.01
CA ALA A 57 -1.34 9.40 -6.04
C ALA A 57 -1.74 10.75 -6.63
N TYR A 58 -1.16 11.18 -7.74
CA TYR A 58 -1.34 12.52 -8.28
C TYR A 58 -1.64 12.54 -9.77
N GLU A 59 -2.41 13.54 -10.17
CA GLU A 59 -2.62 13.92 -11.56
C GLU A 59 -2.27 15.41 -11.72
N LYS A 60 -1.90 15.80 -12.94
CA LYS A 60 -1.65 17.20 -13.29
C LYS A 60 -2.86 17.74 -14.04
N ASP A 61 -3.27 18.95 -13.72
CA ASP A 61 -4.24 19.67 -14.54
C ASP A 61 -3.60 20.24 -15.81
N LEU A 62 -4.41 20.93 -16.62
CA LEU A 62 -3.97 21.57 -17.87
C LEU A 62 -2.88 22.64 -17.66
N PHE A 63 -2.71 23.13 -16.44
CA PHE A 63 -1.74 24.16 -16.07
C PHE A 63 -0.52 23.58 -15.33
N GLY A 64 -0.45 22.25 -15.21
CA GLY A 64 0.66 21.54 -14.57
C GLY A 64 0.59 21.47 -13.04
N TYR A 65 -0.49 21.94 -12.41
CA TYR A 65 -0.68 21.83 -10.97
C TYR A 65 -1.04 20.39 -10.59
N GLN A 66 -0.33 19.86 -9.61
CA GLN A 66 -0.59 18.52 -9.09
C GLN A 66 -1.70 18.54 -8.04
N PHE A 67 -2.65 17.63 -8.19
CA PHE A 67 -3.70 17.38 -7.21
C PHE A 67 -3.81 15.89 -6.89
N LYS A 68 -4.12 15.58 -5.63
CA LYS A 68 -4.26 14.20 -5.17
C LYS A 68 -5.43 13.51 -5.85
N LEU A 69 -5.15 12.35 -6.42
CA LEU A 69 -6.08 11.55 -7.17
C LEU A 69 -6.73 10.48 -6.28
N GLY A 70 -8.03 10.62 -6.05
CA GLY A 70 -8.82 9.67 -5.26
C GLY A 70 -8.41 9.57 -3.79
N GLY A 71 -8.89 8.50 -3.13
CA GLY A 71 -8.68 8.26 -1.70
C GLY A 71 -7.73 7.12 -1.39
N ASN A 72 -7.64 6.78 -0.10
CA ASN A 72 -6.77 5.72 0.44
C ASN A 72 -6.91 4.36 -0.27
N LYS A 73 -8.12 4.03 -0.75
CA LYS A 73 -8.38 2.81 -1.51
C LYS A 73 -7.56 2.71 -2.80
N ARG A 74 -7.26 3.84 -3.46
CA ARG A 74 -6.46 3.86 -4.70
C ARG A 74 -5.00 3.49 -4.41
N ILE A 75 -4.39 4.16 -3.44
CA ILE A 75 -3.02 3.85 -2.96
C ILE A 75 -2.93 2.40 -2.48
N CYS A 76 -3.97 1.93 -1.79
CA CYS A 76 -4.04 0.57 -1.32
C CYS A 76 -4.04 -0.46 -2.45
N LYS A 77 -4.87 -0.26 -3.48
CA LYS A 77 -4.87 -1.10 -4.69
C LYS A 77 -3.53 -1.03 -5.44
N ALA A 78 -2.92 0.14 -5.55
CA ALA A 78 -1.63 0.31 -6.20
C ALA A 78 -0.51 -0.45 -5.45
N PHE A 79 -0.49 -0.39 -4.12
CA PHE A 79 0.50 -1.14 -3.34
C PHE A 79 0.27 -2.65 -3.44
N LYS A 80 -0.99 -3.12 -3.43
CA LYS A 80 -1.33 -4.53 -3.71
C LYS A 80 -0.80 -4.99 -5.06
N ARG A 81 -1.03 -4.21 -6.12
CA ARG A 81 -0.53 -4.49 -7.47
C ARG A 81 0.99 -4.58 -7.48
N ARG A 82 1.65 -3.66 -6.79
CA ARG A 82 3.11 -3.62 -6.70
C ARG A 82 3.70 -4.85 -5.99
N LEU A 83 3.05 -5.37 -4.94
CA LEU A 83 3.47 -6.63 -4.30
C LEU A 83 3.40 -7.81 -5.29
N LYS A 84 2.42 -7.82 -6.19
CA LYS A 84 2.34 -8.83 -7.24
C LYS A 84 3.40 -8.63 -8.33
N GLU A 85 3.39 -7.47 -8.97
CA GLU A 85 4.14 -7.22 -10.20
C GLU A 85 5.63 -6.95 -9.97
N VAL A 86 5.98 -6.27 -8.88
CA VAL A 86 7.36 -5.80 -8.64
C VAL A 86 8.08 -6.63 -7.57
N ALA A 87 7.38 -7.02 -6.50
CA ALA A 87 7.97 -7.89 -5.47
C ALA A 87 7.96 -9.38 -5.89
N GLY A 88 7.05 -9.78 -6.79
CA GLY A 88 7.01 -11.12 -7.37
C GLY A 88 6.16 -12.14 -6.60
N PHE A 89 5.22 -11.67 -5.76
CA PHE A 89 4.25 -12.56 -5.12
C PHE A 89 3.15 -12.96 -6.10
N GLN A 90 2.93 -14.26 -6.29
CA GLN A 90 1.86 -14.72 -7.18
C GLN A 90 0.46 -14.40 -6.64
N TYR A 91 0.27 -14.50 -5.32
CA TYR A 91 -1.02 -14.34 -4.68
C TYR A 91 -0.94 -13.29 -3.58
N VAL A 92 -1.81 -12.28 -3.68
CA VAL A 92 -1.94 -11.22 -2.66
C VAL A 92 -3.42 -11.10 -2.35
N ALA A 93 -3.78 -11.31 -1.08
CA ALA A 93 -5.15 -11.21 -0.62
C ALA A 93 -5.65 -9.75 -0.72
N GLU A 94 -6.98 -9.55 -0.74
CA GLU A 94 -7.50 -8.19 -0.61
C GLU A 94 -7.15 -7.66 0.78
N PRO A 95 -6.47 -6.51 0.92
CA PRO A 95 -6.05 -6.00 2.22
C PRO A 95 -7.22 -5.51 3.06
N ILE A 96 -7.03 -5.45 4.38
CA ILE A 96 -8.03 -4.91 5.32
C ILE A 96 -7.57 -3.57 5.85
N ALA A 97 -8.50 -2.63 5.98
CA ALA A 97 -8.25 -1.36 6.64
C ALA A 97 -8.45 -1.53 8.14
N MET A 98 -7.37 -1.36 8.91
CA MET A 98 -7.45 -1.25 10.36
C MET A 98 -7.75 0.21 10.72
N LYS A 99 -8.79 0.44 11.51
CA LYS A 99 -9.38 1.77 11.69
C LYS A 99 -9.39 2.21 13.15
N THR A 100 -9.49 3.52 13.35
CA THR A 100 -9.82 4.11 14.65
C THR A 100 -11.27 3.85 15.04
N THR A 101 -11.63 4.18 16.28
CA THR A 101 -13.03 4.23 16.75
C THR A 101 -13.89 5.20 15.94
N THR A 102 -13.28 6.23 15.35
CA THR A 102 -13.92 7.18 14.41
C THR A 102 -13.93 6.68 12.95
N ASN A 103 -13.73 5.39 12.72
CA ASN A 103 -13.76 4.73 11.40
C ASN A 103 -12.71 5.26 10.39
N SER A 104 -11.64 5.91 10.87
CA SER A 104 -10.56 6.43 10.01
C SER A 104 -9.46 5.37 9.82
N PRO A 105 -9.03 5.04 8.58
CA PRO A 105 -7.99 4.04 8.34
C PRO A 105 -6.62 4.47 8.89
N ILE A 106 -6.06 3.67 9.81
CA ILE A 106 -4.72 3.85 10.39
C ILE A 106 -3.68 3.20 9.48
N TYR A 107 -3.88 1.92 9.18
CA TYR A 107 -3.03 1.16 8.27
C TYR A 107 -3.84 0.13 7.48
N TYR A 108 -3.27 -0.32 6.36
CA TYR A 108 -3.76 -1.48 5.64
C TYR A 108 -2.87 -2.68 5.94
N LEU A 109 -3.50 -3.79 6.34
CA LEU A 109 -2.82 -5.07 6.52
C LEU A 109 -2.88 -5.84 5.20
N TYR A 110 -1.71 -6.17 4.64
CA TYR A 110 -1.57 -6.99 3.45
C TYR A 110 -1.07 -8.36 3.82
N PHE A 111 -1.47 -9.34 3.01
CA PHE A 111 -0.89 -10.68 3.00
C PHE A 111 -0.49 -11.03 1.57
N ALA A 112 0.75 -11.48 1.41
CA ALA A 112 1.32 -11.87 0.14
C ALA A 112 2.01 -13.25 0.27
N SER A 113 1.74 -14.12 -0.71
CA SER A 113 2.14 -15.51 -0.71
C SER A 113 2.40 -16.02 -2.12
N GLN A 114 3.06 -17.17 -2.19
CA GLN A 114 3.32 -17.94 -3.40
C GLN A 114 2.37 -19.12 -3.53
N LYS A 115 1.52 -19.35 -2.52
CA LYS A 115 0.57 -20.46 -2.49
C LYS A 115 -0.86 -19.93 -2.58
N PRO A 116 -1.69 -20.47 -3.50
CA PRO A 116 -3.09 -20.03 -3.64
C PRO A 116 -3.90 -20.32 -2.39
N VAL A 117 -3.70 -21.49 -1.77
CA VAL A 117 -4.39 -21.93 -0.54
C VAL A 117 -4.15 -20.95 0.62
N ALA A 118 -2.92 -20.46 0.77
CA ALA A 118 -2.61 -19.49 1.83
C ALA A 118 -3.38 -18.18 1.62
N LYS A 119 -3.48 -17.70 0.36
CA LYS A 119 -4.30 -16.53 0.03
C LYS A 119 -5.78 -16.76 0.36
N GLU A 120 -6.30 -17.96 0.13
CA GLU A 120 -7.70 -18.29 0.42
C GLU A 120 -7.99 -18.27 1.91
N ILE A 121 -7.17 -18.96 2.71
CA ILE A 121 -7.27 -18.99 4.18
C ILE A 121 -7.25 -17.56 4.73
N VAL A 122 -6.25 -16.75 4.33
CA VAL A 122 -6.14 -15.39 4.85
C VAL A 122 -7.27 -14.49 4.34
N SER A 123 -7.78 -14.71 3.12
CA SER A 123 -8.96 -13.96 2.64
C SER A 123 -10.18 -14.25 3.51
N GLN A 124 -10.43 -15.51 3.88
CA GLN A 124 -11.54 -15.86 4.78
C GLN A 124 -11.38 -15.22 6.16
N ILE A 125 -10.17 -15.22 6.72
CA ILE A 125 -9.88 -14.53 7.99
C ILE A 125 -10.19 -13.04 7.85
N PHE A 126 -9.68 -12.40 6.80
CA PHE A 126 -9.89 -10.99 6.55
C PHE A 126 -11.36 -10.62 6.34
N ASP A 127 -12.14 -11.46 5.65
CA ASP A 127 -13.56 -11.24 5.45
C ASP A 127 -14.35 -11.27 6.76
N LYS A 128 -14.00 -12.16 7.69
CA LYS A 128 -14.57 -12.17 9.04
C LYS A 128 -14.35 -10.85 9.78
N TYR A 129 -13.17 -10.26 9.66
CA TYR A 129 -12.83 -8.98 10.29
C TYR A 129 -13.32 -7.74 9.53
N ARG A 130 -13.79 -7.87 8.28
CA ARG A 130 -14.42 -6.76 7.54
C ARG A 130 -15.86 -6.50 7.96
N GLN A 131 -16.53 -7.53 8.48
CA GLN A 131 -17.93 -7.51 8.87
C GLN A 131 -18.13 -7.05 10.32
N MET A 132 -17.04 -6.93 11.09
CA MET A 132 -16.99 -6.34 12.43
C MET A 132 -16.72 -4.83 12.35
#